data_AF-H1PYM2-F1
#
_entry.id   AF-H1PYM2-F1
#
_cell.length_a   1.000
_cell.length_b   1.000
_cell.length_c   1.000
_cell.angle_alpha   90.00
_cell.angle_beta   90.00
_cell.angle_gamma   90.00
#
_symmetry.space_group_name_H-M   'P 1'
#
loop_
_entity.id
_entity.type
_entity.pdbx_description
1 polymer ?
#
loop_
_entity_poly.entity_id
_entity_poly.type
_entity_poly.pdbx_seq_one_letter_code
_entity_poly.pdbx_strand_id
1 'polypeptide(L)'
;MKLLIDYTEKIQKGKVYKLINYPKKTLWRGTTFRCPGEYPFEKIVDFMILDNITGFSIYSTTGRHAGQLLCFFPKEALSTENNVWGISTEWVIENWDKWIYSDCAVEDVYIYKPMDPKSLKP
;
A
#
# COMPACT_ATOMS: atom_id res chain seq x y z
N MET A 1 -5.76 -0.69 -31.91
CA MET A 1 -4.86 -0.79 -30.74
C MET A 1 -4.83 0.55 -30.01
N LYS A 2 -5.89 0.87 -29.26
CA LYS A 2 -6.06 2.19 -28.63
C LYS A 2 -7.01 2.06 -27.43
N LEU A 3 -6.56 1.35 -26.38
CA LEU A 3 -7.25 1.25 -25.08
C LEU A 3 -6.23 1.06 -23.94
N LEU A 4 -5.01 1.57 -24.12
CA LEU A 4 -4.24 2.06 -22.97
C LEU A 4 -4.85 3.41 -22.62
N ILE A 5 -6.01 3.36 -21.95
CA ILE A 5 -6.37 4.46 -21.06
C ILE A 5 -5.17 4.62 -20.16
N ASP A 6 -4.56 5.80 -20.19
CA ASP A 6 -3.43 6.16 -19.36
C ASP A 6 -3.79 5.89 -17.89
N TYR A 7 -3.47 4.69 -17.41
CA TYR A 7 -3.79 4.26 -16.05
C TYR A 7 -3.05 5.16 -15.05
N THR A 8 -1.90 5.70 -15.46
CA THR A 8 -1.15 6.76 -14.78
C THR A 8 -1.96 8.05 -14.60
N GLU A 9 -2.70 8.53 -15.61
CA GLU A 9 -3.58 9.71 -15.47
C GLU A 9 -4.78 9.47 -14.53
N LYS A 10 -5.34 8.25 -14.47
CA LYS A 10 -6.46 7.95 -13.55
C LYS A 10 -6.02 7.64 -12.12
N ILE A 11 -4.80 7.15 -11.93
CA ILE A 11 -4.15 6.97 -10.63
C ILE A 11 -3.98 8.33 -9.91
N GLN A 12 -3.81 9.43 -10.66
CA GLN A 12 -3.45 10.77 -10.17
C GLN A 12 -4.54 11.61 -9.48
N LYS A 13 -5.80 11.17 -9.40
CA LYS A 13 -6.87 12.01 -8.82
C LYS A 13 -6.97 12.01 -7.28
N GLY A 14 -6.09 11.30 -6.58
CA GLY A 14 -5.89 11.42 -5.12
C GLY A 14 -4.58 12.14 -4.79
N LYS A 15 -4.37 12.56 -3.53
CA LYS A 15 -3.03 12.97 -3.08
C LYS A 15 -2.12 11.75 -3.04
N VAL A 16 -1.55 11.39 -4.19
CA VAL A 16 -0.68 10.23 -4.34
C VAL A 16 0.76 10.65 -4.05
N TYR A 17 1.43 9.94 -3.14
CA TYR A 17 2.87 10.06 -2.94
C TYR A 17 3.54 8.81 -3.46
N LYS A 18 4.69 8.92 -4.13
CA LYS A 18 5.60 7.77 -4.21
C LYS A 18 5.99 7.38 -2.78
N LEU A 19 5.99 6.08 -2.47
CA LEU A 19 6.31 5.57 -1.13
C LEU A 19 7.66 6.11 -0.64
N ILE A 20 8.68 6.05 -1.50
CA ILE A 20 10.03 6.58 -1.24
C ILE A 20 10.07 8.09 -0.95
N ASN A 21 9.05 8.84 -1.39
CA ASN A 21 8.95 10.29 -1.21
C ASN A 21 7.86 10.67 -0.18
N TYR A 22 7.36 9.71 0.60
CA TYR A 22 6.28 9.96 1.54
C TYR A 22 6.81 10.75 2.74
N PRO A 23 6.26 11.93 3.06
CA PRO A 23 6.84 12.83 4.05
C PRO A 23 6.57 12.43 5.51
N LYS A 24 5.82 11.35 5.75
CA LYS A 24 5.48 10.89 7.11
C LYS A 24 6.23 9.61 7.42
N LYS A 25 6.71 9.50 8.66
CA LYS A 25 7.45 8.33 9.16
C LYS A 25 6.54 7.17 9.59
N THR A 26 5.24 7.44 9.75
CA THR A 26 4.23 6.44 10.08
C THR A 26 3.21 6.26 8.97
N LEU A 27 2.93 5.00 8.66
CA LEU A 27 1.81 4.52 7.86
C LEU A 27 0.71 3.97 8.80
N TRP A 28 -0.53 4.39 8.55
CA TRP A 28 -1.68 4.02 9.38
C TRP A 28 -2.44 2.84 8.77
N ARG A 29 -3.29 2.18 9.57
CA ARG A 29 -4.30 1.26 9.02
C ARG A 29 -5.11 1.91 7.91
N GLY A 30 -5.45 1.12 6.90
CA GLY A 30 -6.11 1.58 5.68
C GLY A 30 -5.21 2.36 4.71
N THR A 31 -3.92 2.50 5.00
CA THR A 31 -2.94 2.93 3.98
C THR A 31 -2.90 1.87 2.89
N THR A 32 -3.05 2.31 1.64
CA THR A 32 -3.04 1.43 0.47
C THR A 32 -1.84 1.73 -0.40
N PHE A 33 -1.10 0.69 -0.78
CA PHE A 33 0.01 0.73 -1.72
C PHE A 33 -0.50 0.27 -3.07
N ARG A 34 -0.39 1.12 -4.09
CA ARG A 34 -0.65 0.77 -5.48
C ARG A 34 0.65 0.61 -6.22
N CYS A 35 0.77 -0.47 -6.97
CA CYS A 35 1.96 -0.73 -7.76
C CYS A 35 1.64 -1.54 -9.03
N PRO A 36 2.55 -1.56 -10.02
CA PRO A 36 2.54 -2.56 -11.07
C PRO A 36 2.52 -3.97 -10.48
N GLY A 37 1.62 -4.81 -11.00
CA GLY A 37 1.55 -6.23 -10.62
C GLY A 37 2.03 -7.13 -11.76
N GLU A 38 2.45 -8.33 -11.39
CA GLU A 38 2.96 -9.38 -12.25
C GLU A 38 2.15 -10.65 -12.03
N TYR A 39 2.07 -11.53 -13.02
CA TYR A 39 1.29 -12.77 -12.92
C TYR A 39 1.69 -13.56 -11.65
N PRO A 40 0.73 -13.96 -10.78
CA PRO A 40 -0.71 -14.13 -11.03
C PRO A 40 -1.59 -12.90 -10.77
N PHE A 41 -1.02 -11.79 -10.31
CA PHE A 41 -1.74 -10.55 -10.09
C PHE A 41 -2.11 -9.83 -11.39
N GLU A 42 -3.03 -8.86 -11.28
CA GLU A 42 -3.36 -7.92 -12.33
C GLU A 42 -2.22 -6.94 -12.58
N LYS A 43 -2.23 -6.28 -13.74
CA LYS A 43 -1.20 -5.28 -14.10
C LYS A 43 -1.05 -4.14 -13.10
N ILE A 44 -2.08 -3.86 -12.31
CA ILE A 44 -2.08 -2.89 -11.24
C ILE A 44 -2.76 -3.55 -10.05
N VAL A 45 -2.10 -3.50 -8.89
CA VAL A 45 -2.60 -4.06 -7.64
C VAL A 45 -2.55 -3.05 -6.50
N ASP A 46 -3.51 -3.19 -5.59
CA ASP A 46 -3.59 -2.45 -4.35
C ASP A 46 -3.44 -3.38 -3.15
N PHE A 47 -2.46 -3.08 -2.30
CA PHE A 47 -2.23 -3.75 -1.03
C PHE A 47 -2.56 -2.81 0.13
N MET A 48 -3.32 -3.24 1.13
CA MET A 48 -3.76 -2.37 2.22
C MET A 48 -3.29 -2.88 3.58
N ILE A 49 -2.85 -1.95 4.43
CA ILE A 49 -2.51 -2.23 5.84
C ILE A 49 -3.80 -2.44 6.63
N LEU A 50 -3.92 -3.56 7.33
CA LEU A 50 -5.00 -3.85 8.26
C LEU A 50 -4.47 -3.92 9.69
N ASP A 51 -5.27 -3.40 10.62
CA ASP A 51 -5.05 -3.48 12.07
C ASP A 51 -5.89 -4.66 12.60
N ASN A 52 -5.21 -5.74 12.93
CA ASN A 52 -5.83 -6.97 13.43
C ASN A 52 -5.64 -7.08 14.95
N ILE A 53 -6.36 -8.02 15.56
CA ILE A 53 -6.31 -8.30 17.01
C ILE A 53 -4.87 -8.49 17.53
N THR A 54 -3.99 -9.07 16.71
CA THR A 54 -2.63 -9.44 17.09
C THR A 54 -1.55 -8.51 16.58
N GLY A 55 -1.89 -7.45 15.83
CA GLY A 55 -0.93 -6.55 15.18
C GLY A 55 -1.34 -6.17 13.76
N PHE A 56 -0.40 -5.68 12.98
CA PHE A 56 -0.65 -5.26 11.61
C PHE A 56 -0.43 -6.38 10.60
N SER A 57 -1.17 -6.31 9.51
CA SER A 57 -1.03 -7.20 8.35
C SER A 57 -1.24 -6.42 7.06
N ILE A 58 -0.92 -7.03 5.92
CA ILE A 58 -1.18 -6.46 4.61
C ILE A 58 -1.92 -7.45 3.73
N TYR A 59 -2.96 -6.96 3.06
CA TYR A 59 -3.85 -7.76 2.22
C TYR A 59 -3.92 -7.17 0.82
N SER A 60 -4.11 -8.03 -0.17
CA SER A 60 -4.57 -7.56 -1.47
C SER A 60 -6.02 -7.12 -1.43
N THR A 61 -6.32 -5.99 -2.06
CA THR A 61 -7.66 -5.37 -2.07
C THR A 61 -8.26 -5.24 -3.47
N THR A 62 -7.53 -5.69 -4.49
CA THR A 62 -7.95 -5.62 -5.89
C THR A 62 -7.83 -6.96 -6.57
N GLY A 63 -8.65 -7.15 -7.60
CA GLY A 63 -8.49 -8.26 -8.52
C GLY A 63 -8.88 -9.61 -7.94
N ARG A 64 -8.37 -10.69 -8.55
CA ARG A 64 -8.67 -12.08 -8.19
C ARG A 64 -8.10 -12.47 -6.83
N HIS A 65 -7.08 -11.76 -6.38
CA HIS A 65 -6.42 -11.97 -5.09
C HIS A 65 -7.00 -11.07 -3.99
N ALA A 66 -8.06 -10.29 -4.26
CA ALA A 66 -8.69 -9.45 -3.25
C ALA A 66 -9.13 -10.28 -2.03
N GLY A 67 -8.77 -9.81 -0.83
CA GLY A 67 -8.99 -10.51 0.43
C GLY A 67 -7.89 -11.50 0.81
N GLN A 68 -6.88 -11.71 -0.04
CA GLN A 68 -5.73 -12.54 0.30
C GLN A 68 -4.77 -11.82 1.25
N LEU A 69 -4.39 -12.49 2.34
CA LEU A 69 -3.29 -12.08 3.22
C LEU A 69 -1.96 -12.27 2.49
N LEU A 70 -1.13 -11.22 2.47
CA LEU A 70 0.25 -11.28 1.97
C LEU A 70 1.22 -11.62 3.10
N CYS A 71 1.19 -10.84 4.18
CA CYS A 71 2.01 -11.09 5.36
C CYS A 71 1.45 -10.45 6.63
N PHE A 72 1.91 -10.94 7.78
CA PHE A 72 1.85 -10.22 9.05
C PHE A 72 3.13 -9.41 9.21
N PHE A 73 2.99 -8.14 9.58
CA PHE A 73 4.14 -7.30 9.86
C PHE A 73 4.83 -7.78 11.13
N PRO A 74 6.17 -7.92 11.14
CA PRO A 74 6.91 -8.26 12.33
C PRO A 74 6.99 -7.05 13.28
N LYS A 75 7.43 -7.27 14.53
CA LYS A 75 7.42 -6.20 15.56
C LYS A 75 8.33 -5.02 15.21
N GLU A 76 9.45 -5.29 14.56
CA GLU A 76 10.39 -4.28 14.07
C GLU A 76 9.81 -3.37 12.97
N ALA A 77 8.70 -3.77 12.33
CA ALA A 77 8.00 -2.94 11.37
C ALA A 77 7.13 -1.86 12.02
N LEU A 78 6.89 -1.95 13.33
CA LEU A 78 6.12 -0.95 14.06
C LEU A 78 6.82 0.41 14.02
N SER A 79 6.04 1.47 14.03
CA SER A 79 6.55 2.83 14.02
C SER A 79 7.47 3.09 15.21
N THR A 80 8.58 3.76 14.94
CA THR A 80 9.53 4.23 15.96
C THR A 80 9.11 5.56 16.57
N GLU A 81 8.02 6.16 16.10
CA GLU A 81 7.46 7.38 16.70
C GLU A 81 6.81 7.07 18.05
N ASN A 82 7.08 7.90 19.06
CA ASN A 82 6.62 7.68 20.44
C ASN A 82 5.08 7.59 20.52
N ASN A 83 4.59 6.53 21.18
CA ASN A 83 3.16 6.26 21.40
C ASN A 83 2.31 6.18 20.11
N VAL A 84 2.91 5.78 18.99
CA VAL A 84 2.20 5.65 17.71
C VAL A 84 1.94 4.18 17.38
N TRP A 85 0.66 3.80 17.28
CA TRP A 85 0.24 2.50 16.75
C TRP A 85 0.11 2.54 15.23
N GLY A 86 1.23 2.28 14.55
CA GLY A 86 1.32 2.27 13.09
C GLY A 86 2.58 1.57 12.60
N ILE A 87 2.79 1.59 11.29
CA ILE A 87 3.94 0.96 10.63
C ILE A 87 4.99 2.01 10.24
N SER A 88 6.26 1.69 10.43
CA SER A 88 7.39 2.53 9.99
C SER A 88 7.45 2.61 8.47
N THR A 89 7.38 3.82 7.92
CA THR A 89 7.55 4.07 6.48
C THR A 89 8.93 3.61 6.00
N GLU A 90 9.97 3.90 6.78
CA GLU A 90 11.36 3.54 6.47
C GLU A 90 11.53 2.02 6.44
N TRP A 91 10.98 1.32 7.44
CA TRP A 91 11.01 -0.14 7.46
C TRP A 91 10.36 -0.73 6.21
N VAL A 92 9.18 -0.22 5.82
CA VAL A 92 8.48 -0.68 4.61
C VAL A 92 9.31 -0.44 3.35
N ILE A 93 10.00 0.69 3.25
CA ILE A 93 10.87 0.98 2.10
C ILE A 93 12.02 -0.03 2.03
N GLU A 94 12.70 -0.26 3.15
CA GLU A 94 13.87 -1.15 3.23
C GLU A 94 13.51 -2.63 3.06
N ASN A 95 12.28 -3.01 3.41
CA ASN A 95 11.85 -4.40 3.50
C ASN A 95 10.80 -4.80 2.45
N TRP A 96 10.48 -3.90 1.52
CA TRP A 96 9.41 -4.08 0.53
C TRP A 96 9.52 -5.40 -0.23
N ASP A 97 10.66 -5.62 -0.87
CA ASP A 97 10.94 -6.80 -1.70
C ASP A 97 10.81 -8.11 -0.91
N LYS A 98 11.35 -8.10 0.32
CA LYS A 98 11.38 -9.29 1.19
C LYS A 98 10.02 -9.64 1.79
N TRP A 99 9.23 -8.64 2.17
CA TRP A 99 8.07 -8.85 3.03
C TRP A 99 6.72 -8.57 2.37
N ILE A 100 6.69 -7.69 1.37
CA ILE A 100 5.42 -7.23 0.79
C ILE A 100 5.27 -7.77 -0.62
N TYR A 101 6.16 -7.38 -1.54
CA TYR A 101 6.02 -7.75 -2.94
C TYR A 101 7.32 -7.58 -3.75
N SER A 102 7.95 -8.70 -4.10
CA SER A 102 9.24 -8.73 -4.81
C SER A 102 9.16 -8.39 -6.30
N ASP A 103 8.00 -8.62 -6.93
CA ASP A 103 7.85 -8.40 -8.38
C ASP A 103 7.59 -6.91 -8.73
N CYS A 104 7.68 -6.01 -7.75
CA CYS A 104 7.64 -4.57 -7.97
C CYS A 104 8.70 -3.84 -7.16
N ALA A 105 9.48 -2.99 -7.84
CA ALA A 105 10.42 -2.08 -7.22
C ALA A 105 9.71 -1.04 -6.34
N VAL A 106 10.26 -0.78 -5.15
CA VAL A 106 9.66 0.12 -4.16
C VAL A 106 9.51 1.56 -4.66
N GLU A 107 10.35 1.96 -5.62
CA GLU A 107 10.34 3.26 -6.29
C GLU A 107 9.10 3.48 -7.15
N ASP A 108 8.43 2.40 -7.58
CA ASP A 108 7.22 2.42 -8.39
C ASP A 108 5.94 2.22 -7.56
N VAL A 109 6.08 2.17 -6.23
CA VAL A 109 4.98 2.07 -5.29
C VAL A 109 4.44 3.44 -4.95
N TYR A 110 3.11 3.55 -5.00
CA TYR A 110 2.36 4.75 -4.66
C TYR A 110 1.51 4.53 -3.43
N ILE A 111 1.45 5.51 -2.53
CA ILE A 111 0.59 5.51 -1.35
C ILE A 111 -0.71 6.26 -1.62
N TYR A 112 -1.80 5.61 -1.25
CA TYR A 112 -3.12 6.19 -1.05
C TYR A 112 -3.48 6.19 0.43
N LYS A 113 -4.05 7.31 0.87
CA LYS A 113 -4.68 7.38 2.19
C LYS A 113 -6.06 6.71 2.15
N PRO A 114 -6.56 6.25 3.32
CA PRO A 114 -7.95 5.87 3.44
C PRO A 114 -8.86 6.95 2.84
N MET A 115 -9.89 6.52 2.13
CA MET A 115 -10.87 7.43 1.55
C MET A 115 -11.50 8.27 2.66
N ASP A 116 -11.55 9.59 2.48
CA ASP A 116 -12.27 10.46 3.39
C ASP A 116 -13.77 10.13 3.25
N PRO A 117 -14.47 9.68 4.31
CA PRO A 117 -15.90 9.39 4.22
C PRO A 117 -16.72 10.58 3.72
N LYS A 118 -16.25 11.81 3.94
CA LYS A 118 -16.91 13.03 3.42
C LYS A 118 -16.82 13.18 1.90
N SER A 119 -15.90 12.45 1.27
CA SER A 119 -15.76 12.39 -0.20
C SER A 119 -16.69 11.38 -0.86
N LEU A 120 -17.28 10.47 -0.08
CA LEU A 120 -18.30 9.55 -0.56
C LEU A 120 -19.61 10.34 -0.74
N LYS A 121 -19.97 10.61 -2.00
CA LYS A 121 -21.34 10.99 -2.33
C LYS A 121 -22.18 9.70 -2.41
N PRO A 122 -23.42 9.70 -1.88
CA PRO A 122 -24.35 8.59 -2.09
C PRO A 122 -24.56 8.27 -3.57
#